data_AF-A0A8D8AW78-F1
#
_entry.id   AF-A0A8D8AW78-F1
#
_cell.length_a   1.000
_cell.length_b   1.000
_cell.length_c   1.000
_cell.angle_alpha   90.00
_cell.angle_beta   90.00
_cell.angle_gamma   90.00
#
_symmetry.space_group_name_H-M   'P 1'
#
loop_
_entity.id
_entity.type
_entity.pdbx_description
1 polymer ?
#
loop_
_entity_poly.entity_id
_entity_poly.type
_entity_poly.pdbx_seq_one_letter_code
_entity_poly.pdbx_strand_id
1 'polypeptide(L)'
;TNTELILLNAVSLKASWAERFSEAKTDRQSFAFRNGIRPVDMMHETVEVLYKVAPEYHAVQIPYNEESDLSMWILVPRGQGNFDSLVASLSSDLLDDIETTA
;
A
#
# COMPACT_ATOMS: atom_id res chain seq x y z
N THR A 1 22.49 -41.22 -11.55
CA THR A 1 21.34 -40.39 -11.95
C THR A 1 21.27 -39.23 -10.99
N ASN A 2 21.60 -38.01 -11.44
CA ASN A 2 21.50 -36.80 -10.61
C ASN A 2 20.03 -36.39 -10.57
N THR A 3 19.40 -36.52 -9.39
CA THR A 3 18.08 -35.94 -9.15
C THR A 3 18.31 -34.51 -8.66
N GLU A 4 17.96 -33.53 -9.47
CA GLU A 4 17.95 -32.13 -9.07
C GLU A 4 16.57 -31.78 -8.47
N LEU A 5 16.56 -31.17 -7.29
CA LEU A 5 15.35 -30.69 -6.62
C LEU A 5 15.22 -29.19 -6.87
N ILE A 6 14.05 -28.77 -7.36
CA ILE A 6 13.70 -27.35 -7.52
C ILE A 6 12.42 -27.09 -6.73
N LEU A 7 12.44 -26.03 -5.91
CA LEU A 7 11.26 -25.49 -5.23
C LEU A 7 10.82 -24.22 -5.97
N LEU A 8 9.61 -24.25 -6.53
CA LEU A 8 8.99 -23.13 -7.22
C LEU A 8 7.72 -22.69 -6.47
N ASN A 9 7.59 -21.40 -6.20
CA ASN A 9 6.38 -20.78 -5.65
C ASN A 9 5.90 -19.67 -6.61
N ALA A 10 4.59 -19.55 -6.79
CA ALA A 10 3.95 -18.47 -7.53
C ALA A 10 2.71 -18.00 -6.78
N VAL A 11 2.65 -16.70 -6.49
CA VAL A 11 1.51 -16.04 -5.82
C VAL A 11 0.98 -14.95 -6.74
N SER A 12 -0.33 -14.94 -6.97
CA SER A 12 -1.00 -13.94 -7.82
C SER A 12 -2.24 -13.43 -7.12
N LEU A 13 -2.38 -12.10 -7.03
CA LEU A 13 -3.58 -11.45 -6.53
C LEU A 13 -4.25 -10.66 -7.67
N LYS A 14 -5.51 -10.98 -7.96
CA LYS A 14 -6.37 -10.22 -8.86
C LYS A 14 -7.65 -9.87 -8.11
N ALA A 15 -7.75 -8.62 -7.66
CA ALA A 15 -8.90 -8.12 -6.93
C ALA A 15 -9.25 -6.72 -7.43
N SER A 16 -10.55 -6.41 -7.47
CA SER A 16 -11.02 -5.02 -7.69
C SER A 16 -10.93 -4.26 -6.37
N TRP A 17 -10.99 -2.93 -6.37
CA TRP A 17 -11.32 -2.16 -5.16
C TRP A 17 -12.81 -2.24 -4.85
N ALA A 18 -13.18 -2.16 -3.57
CA ALA A 18 -14.57 -2.11 -3.14
C ALA A 18 -15.21 -0.83 -3.68
N GLU A 19 -14.59 0.30 -3.36
CA GLU A 19 -14.82 1.59 -4.02
C GLU A 19 -13.76 1.82 -5.10
N ARG A 20 -14.17 1.78 -6.38
CA ARG A 20 -13.26 1.93 -7.52
C ARG A 20 -12.94 3.40 -7.80
N PHE A 21 -11.67 3.67 -8.09
CA PHE A 21 -11.23 4.94 -8.66
C PHE A 21 -11.84 5.15 -10.04
N SER A 22 -12.38 6.35 -10.29
CA SER A 22 -12.83 6.73 -11.62
C SER A 22 -11.64 6.99 -12.55
N GLU A 23 -11.57 6.31 -13.69
CA GLU A 23 -10.56 6.57 -14.74
C GLU A 23 -10.59 8.03 -15.21
N ALA A 24 -11.77 8.66 -15.23
CA ALA A 24 -11.94 10.06 -15.61
C ALA A 24 -11.30 11.06 -14.63
N LYS A 25 -11.01 10.63 -13.39
CA LYS A 25 -10.30 11.42 -12.37
C LYS A 25 -8.80 11.10 -12.31
N THR A 26 -8.31 10.26 -13.22
CA THR A 26 -6.89 9.94 -13.33
C THR A 26 -6.21 10.96 -14.24
N ASP A 27 -5.17 11.62 -13.75
CA ASP A 27 -4.42 12.63 -14.51
C ASP A 27 -2.90 12.49 -14.34
N ARG A 28 -2.14 13.14 -15.23
CA ARG A 28 -0.68 13.08 -15.21
C ARG A 28 -0.12 13.97 -14.11
N GLN A 29 0.53 13.37 -13.11
CA GLN A 29 1.17 14.10 -12.02
C GLN A 29 2.62 13.67 -11.78
N SER A 30 3.41 14.56 -11.18
CA SER A 30 4.80 14.29 -10.82
C SER A 30 4.88 13.43 -9.56
N PHE A 31 5.61 12.32 -9.62
CA PHE A 31 5.91 11.48 -8.47
C PHE A 31 7.42 11.47 -8.18
N ALA A 32 7.79 11.60 -6.91
CA ALA A 32 9.17 11.59 -6.46
C ALA A 32 9.66 10.15 -6.20
N PHE A 33 10.31 9.54 -7.18
CA PHE A 33 10.96 8.25 -7.01
C PHE A 33 12.33 8.42 -6.31
N ARG A 34 12.86 7.32 -5.75
CA ARG A 34 14.22 7.29 -5.16
C ARG A 34 15.32 7.74 -6.14
N ASN A 35 15.08 7.56 -7.44
CA ASN A 35 16.01 7.92 -8.51
C ASN A 35 15.53 9.11 -9.37
N GLY A 36 14.71 9.99 -8.80
CA GLY A 36 14.30 11.25 -9.44
C GLY A 36 12.80 11.37 -9.70
N ILE A 37 12.37 12.58 -10.06
CA ILE A 37 10.97 12.91 -10.30
C ILE A 37 10.58 12.50 -11.73
N ARG A 38 9.45 11.79 -11.87
CA ARG A 38 8.88 11.41 -13.17
C ARG A 38 7.35 11.45 -13.12
N PRO A 39 6.69 11.68 -14.27
CA PRO A 39 5.24 11.72 -14.31
C PRO A 39 4.61 10.30 -14.22
N VAL A 40 3.49 10.18 -13.53
CA VAL A 40 2.66 8.97 -13.38
C VAL A 40 1.19 9.30 -13.67
N ASP A 41 0.39 8.26 -13.94
CA ASP A 41 -1.07 8.38 -13.99
C ASP A 41 -1.58 8.29 -12.56
N MET A 42 -1.84 9.45 -11.93
CA MET A 42 -2.24 9.53 -10.54
C MET A 42 -3.76 9.40 -10.43
N MET A 43 -4.23 8.37 -9.72
CA MET A 43 -5.64 8.15 -9.46
C MET A 43 -6.14 9.08 -8.35
N HIS A 44 -7.40 9.51 -8.44
CA HIS A 44 -8.06 10.32 -7.42
C HIS A 44 -9.44 9.80 -7.11
N GLU A 45 -9.76 9.71 -5.82
CA GLU A 45 -11.12 9.49 -5.36
C GLU A 45 -11.29 10.05 -3.95
N THR A 46 -12.53 10.27 -3.52
CA THR A 46 -12.87 10.58 -2.13
C THR A 46 -13.64 9.40 -1.57
N VAL A 47 -13.05 8.73 -0.59
CA VAL A 47 -13.53 7.44 -0.06
C VAL A 47 -13.59 7.51 1.47
N GLU A 48 -14.56 6.81 2.08
CA GLU A 48 -14.62 6.63 3.53
C GLU A 48 -13.87 5.36 3.91
N VAL A 49 -12.67 5.53 4.47
CA VAL A 49 -11.75 4.42 4.76
C VAL A 49 -11.06 4.63 6.10
N LEU A 50 -10.55 3.52 6.66
CA LEU A 50 -9.74 3.59 7.86
C LEU A 50 -8.43 4.31 7.56
N TYR A 51 -8.14 5.31 8.40
CA TYR A 51 -7.02 6.22 8.25
C TYR A 51 -6.37 6.52 9.59
N LYS A 52 -5.06 6.30 9.68
CA LYS A 52 -4.26 6.50 10.89
C LYS A 52 -3.18 7.55 10.66
N VAL A 53 -2.99 8.40 11.65
CA VAL A 53 -1.91 9.39 11.70
C VAL A 53 -0.96 9.01 12.83
N ALA A 54 0.30 8.74 12.48
CA ALA A 54 1.40 8.52 13.41
C ALA A 54 2.43 9.65 13.26
N PRO A 55 3.35 9.82 14.23
CA PRO A 55 4.40 10.86 14.14
C PRO A 55 5.29 10.75 12.88
N GLU A 56 5.51 9.54 12.38
CA GLU A 56 6.45 9.26 11.28
C GLU A 56 5.77 8.85 9.96
N TYR A 57 4.47 8.53 10.00
CA TYR A 57 3.75 8.05 8.81
C TYR A 57 2.24 8.31 8.93
N HIS A 58 1.57 8.32 7.79
CA HIS A 58 0.12 8.11 7.70
C HIS A 58 -0.14 6.71 7.13
N ALA A 59 -1.21 6.06 7.55
CA ALA A 59 -1.66 4.79 6.98
C ALA A 59 -3.11 4.90 6.53
N VAL A 60 -3.42 4.30 5.38
CA VAL A 60 -4.78 4.19 4.85
C VAL A 60 -5.05 2.75 4.45
N GLN A 61 -6.23 2.23 4.78
CA GLN A 61 -6.67 0.90 4.40
C GLN A 61 -7.67 0.99 3.25
N ILE A 62 -7.33 0.43 2.09
CA ILE A 62 -8.23 0.39 0.93
C ILE A 62 -8.75 -1.04 0.74
N PRO A 63 -10.05 -1.30 0.98
CA PRO A 63 -10.64 -2.62 0.80
C PRO A 63 -10.78 -3.00 -0.68
N TYR A 64 -10.60 -4.28 -0.98
CA TYR A 64 -10.77 -4.81 -2.34
C TYR A 64 -12.22 -5.22 -2.66
N ASN A 65 -12.90 -5.88 -1.73
CA ASN A 65 -14.30 -6.27 -1.94
C ASN A 65 -15.07 -5.98 -0.66
N GLU A 66 -16.29 -5.44 -0.78
CA GLU A 66 -17.18 -5.21 0.36
C GLU A 66 -17.51 -6.52 1.10
N GLU A 67 -17.46 -7.66 0.41
CA GLU A 67 -17.76 -8.99 0.96
C GLU A 67 -16.51 -9.72 1.52
N SER A 68 -15.35 -9.09 1.55
CA SER A 68 -14.09 -9.69 2.03
C SER A 68 -13.33 -8.75 2.96
N ASP A 69 -12.61 -9.35 3.89
CA ASP A 69 -11.62 -8.70 4.75
C ASP A 69 -10.32 -8.31 4.02
N LEU A 70 -10.17 -8.68 2.74
CA LEU A 70 -8.99 -8.39 1.96
C LEU A 70 -8.89 -6.88 1.68
N SER A 71 -7.78 -6.30 2.13
CA SER A 71 -7.49 -4.88 1.99
C SER A 71 -6.02 -4.64 1.69
N MET A 72 -5.70 -3.48 1.13
CA MET A 72 -4.35 -2.97 1.01
C MET A 72 -4.13 -1.85 2.03
N TRP A 73 -3.16 -2.04 2.92
CA TRP A 73 -2.63 -0.95 3.73
C TRP A 73 -1.55 -0.20 2.96
N ILE A 74 -1.71 1.11 2.84
CA ILE A 74 -0.73 2.01 2.23
C ILE A 74 -0.19 2.90 3.34
N LEU A 75 1.10 2.78 3.62
CA LEU A 75 1.82 3.63 4.57
C LEU A 75 2.63 4.68 3.81
N VAL A 76 2.44 5.94 4.16
CA VAL A 76 3.13 7.08 3.54
C VAL A 76 3.97 7.78 4.61
N PRO A 77 5.31 7.82 4.48
CA PRO A 77 6.16 8.56 5.40
C PRO A 77 5.75 10.04 5.49
N ARG A 78 5.74 10.60 6.71
CA ARG A 78 5.41 12.01 6.95
C ARG A 78 6.08 12.55 8.20
N GLY A 79 6.10 13.87 8.33
CA GLY A 79 6.68 14.52 9.51
C GLY A 79 8.17 14.26 9.58
N GLN A 80 8.59 13.51 10.60
CA GLN A 80 10.00 13.16 10.83
C GLN A 80 10.42 11.85 10.13
N GLY A 81 9.46 11.05 9.65
CA GLY A 81 9.75 9.79 8.99
C GLY A 81 10.20 9.93 7.54
N ASN A 82 10.95 8.94 7.05
CA ASN A 82 11.28 8.80 5.64
C ASN A 82 11.05 7.35 5.18
N PHE A 83 11.17 7.11 3.87
CA PHE A 83 10.92 5.80 3.29
C PHE A 83 11.83 4.70 3.88
N ASP A 84 13.14 4.97 3.98
CA ASP A 84 14.10 3.95 4.42
C ASP A 84 13.91 3.62 5.91
N SER A 85 13.62 4.63 6.76
CA SER A 85 13.34 4.40 8.19
C SER A 85 12.03 3.67 8.42
N LEU A 86 10.98 3.99 7.63
CA LEU A 86 9.69 3.32 7.72
C LEU A 86 9.78 1.85 7.28
N VAL A 87 10.53 1.56 6.21
CA VAL A 87 10.77 0.18 5.78
C VAL A 87 11.56 -0.59 6.83
N ALA A 88 12.55 0.05 7.47
CA ALA A 88 13.34 -0.58 8.54
C ALA A 88 12.53 -0.84 9.82
N SER A 89 11.45 -0.09 10.06
CA SER A 89 10.56 -0.30 11.21
C SER A 89 9.44 -1.30 10.96
N LEU A 90 9.31 -1.86 9.75
CA LEU A 90 8.33 -2.91 9.44
C LEU A 90 8.58 -4.16 10.27
N SER A 91 7.83 -4.30 11.36
CA SER A 91 7.83 -5.43 12.28
C SER A 91 6.39 -5.91 12.53
N SER A 92 6.23 -7.08 13.17
CA SER A 92 4.92 -7.53 13.65
C SER A 92 4.26 -6.48 14.53
N ASP A 93 5.02 -5.87 15.44
CA ASP A 93 4.50 -4.87 16.38
C ASP A 93 3.95 -3.63 15.65
N LEU A 94 4.61 -3.20 14.57
CA LEU A 94 4.12 -2.10 13.76
C LEU A 94 2.85 -2.49 13.00
N LEU A 95 2.79 -3.71 12.46
CA LEU A 95 1.61 -4.20 11.75
C LEU A 95 0.41 -4.35 12.71
N ASP A 96 0.64 -4.89 13.90
CA ASP A 96 -0.37 -5.00 14.95
C ASP A 96 -0.87 -3.60 15.38
N ASP A 97 0.01 -2.61 15.52
CA ASP A 97 -0.37 -1.22 15.81
C ASP A 97 -1.26 -0.63 14.71
N ILE A 98 -0.95 -0.91 13.44
CA ILE A 98 -1.76 -0.44 12.31
C ILE A 98 -3.15 -1.10 12.32
N GLU A 99 -3.23 -2.39 12.64
CA GLU A 99 -4.49 -3.16 12.66
C GLU A 99 -5.37 -2.87 13.90
N THR A 100 -4.78 -2.62 15.07
CA THR A 100 -5.52 -2.54 16.36
C THR A 100 -6.32 -1.24 16.54
N THR A 101 -6.24 -0.28 15.60
CA THR A 101 -6.94 1.02 15.70
C THR A 101 -8.12 1.17 14.74
N ALA A 102 -8.64 0.05 14.23
CA ALA A 102 -9.85 -0.05 13.41
C ALA A 102 -11.13 -0.23 14.24
#